data_AF-A0A6P6TPY9-F1
#
_entry.id   AF-A0A6P6TPY9-F1
#
_cell.length_a   1.000
_cell.length_b   1.000
_cell.length_c   1.000
_cell.angle_alpha   90.00
_cell.angle_beta   90.00
_cell.angle_gamma   90.00
#
_symmetry.space_group_name_H-M   'P 1'
#
loop_
_entity.id
_entity.type
_entity.pdbx_description
1 polymer ?
#
loop_
_entity_poly.entity_id
_entity_poly.type
_entity_poly.pdbx_seq_one_letter_code
_entity_poly.pdbx_strand_id
1 'polypeptide(L)'
;MENFSEISKIQGSRHLNLKKSFKLGLRSLLTACSKEEFCKAFPKFTDPEKDGLHRLFIEVISSLHGNIEDQFESLCLETQAGTILDTVEQHVEEQQLDLLFAEKSNIGAIRPSLLEVKKNEIHYLTGILEKAEDQNRLMSSHLDLLKKKKQDVSGVADVVDKLWMDIRSYEIGNNTGS
;
A
#
# COMPACT_ATOMS: atom_id res chain seq x y z
N MET A 1 -20.93 37.79 -8.75
CA MET A 1 -19.73 37.04 -8.31
C MET A 1 -19.46 37.49 -6.90
N GLU A 2 -20.14 36.86 -5.94
CA GLU A 2 -20.01 37.22 -4.53
C GLU A 2 -18.71 36.62 -3.98
N ASN A 3 -17.95 37.49 -3.33
CA ASN A 3 -16.59 37.27 -2.87
C ASN A 3 -16.62 36.45 -1.58
N PHE A 4 -16.63 35.12 -1.68
CA PHE A 4 -16.59 34.18 -0.55
C PHE A 4 -15.18 34.08 0.10
N SER A 5 -14.33 35.11 0.00
CA SER A 5 -12.92 35.04 0.45
C SER A 5 -12.66 35.49 1.89
N GLU A 6 -13.68 35.88 2.65
CA GLU A 6 -13.52 36.24 4.08
C GLU A 6 -14.43 35.41 4.99
N ILE A 7 -14.35 34.08 4.86
CA ILE A 7 -14.63 33.26 6.04
C ILE A 7 -13.41 33.44 6.94
N SER A 8 -13.57 34.27 7.97
CA SER A 8 -12.65 34.36 9.10
C SER A 8 -12.24 32.94 9.49
N LYS A 9 -11.00 32.58 9.14
CA LYS A 9 -10.45 31.25 9.36
C LYS A 9 -10.44 31.03 10.86
N ILE A 10 -11.44 30.32 11.38
CA ILE A 10 -11.50 29.97 12.79
C ILE A 10 -10.25 29.16 13.07
N GLN A 11 -9.42 29.65 13.99
CA GLN A 11 -8.18 28.98 14.39
C GLN A 11 -8.51 27.55 14.82
N GLY A 12 -7.85 26.56 14.22
CA GLY A 12 -8.05 25.15 14.54
C GLY A 12 -7.69 24.84 15.99
N SER A 13 -8.38 23.86 16.57
CA SER A 13 -8.11 23.42 17.94
C SER A 13 -6.66 22.95 18.12
N ARG A 14 -6.02 22.38 17.09
CA ARG A 14 -4.62 21.94 17.13
C ARG A 14 -3.65 23.10 17.28
N HIS A 15 -3.84 24.16 16.49
CA HIS A 15 -3.03 25.36 16.59
C HIS A 15 -3.23 26.04 17.96
N LEU A 16 -4.47 26.14 18.44
CA LEU A 16 -4.75 26.67 19.77
C LEU A 16 -4.08 25.85 20.89
N ASN A 17 -4.15 24.52 20.79
CA ASN A 17 -3.56 23.61 21.76
C ASN A 17 -2.03 23.68 21.78
N LEU A 18 -1.38 23.88 20.63
CA LEU A 18 0.06 24.13 20.56
C LEU A 18 0.44 25.38 21.37
N LYS A 19 -0.22 26.51 21.09
CA LYS A 19 0.03 27.78 21.80
C LYS A 19 -0.23 27.65 23.30
N LYS A 20 -1.32 26.98 23.68
CA LYS A 20 -1.67 26.76 25.09
C LYS A 20 -0.64 25.89 25.80
N SER A 21 -0.19 24.80 25.18
CA SER A 21 0.79 23.88 25.75
C SER A 21 2.14 24.56 25.96
N PHE A 22 2.56 25.36 24.98
CA PHE A 22 3.78 26.17 25.08
C PHE A 22 3.72 27.15 26.27
N LYS A 23 2.66 27.95 26.36
CA LYS A 23 2.47 28.91 27.47
C LYS A 23 2.42 28.24 28.84
N LEU A 24 1.79 27.06 28.93
CA LEU A 24 1.77 26.28 30.16
C LEU A 24 3.17 25.81 30.57
N GLY A 25 3.98 25.34 29.62
CA GLY A 25 5.37 24.95 29.87
C GLY A 25 6.23 26.14 30.31
N LEU A 26 6.10 27.27 29.61
CA LEU A 26 6.88 28.47 29.88
C LEU A 26 6.59 29.11 31.24
N ARG A 27 5.35 29.00 31.73
CA ARG A 27 4.94 29.52 33.05
C ARG A 27 5.84 29.06 34.19
N SER A 28 6.42 27.86 34.09
CA SER A 28 7.34 27.31 35.09
C SER A 28 8.56 28.22 35.33
N LEU A 29 9.01 28.97 34.31
CA LEU A 29 10.13 29.90 34.42
C LEU A 29 9.87 31.01 35.44
N LEU A 30 8.63 31.51 35.51
CA LEU A 30 8.24 32.57 36.45
C LEU A 30 8.13 32.08 37.89
N THR A 31 8.04 30.76 38.10
CA THR A 31 7.81 30.15 39.41
C THR A 31 8.97 29.25 39.86
N ALA A 32 10.07 29.22 39.12
CA ALA A 32 11.18 28.28 39.33
C ALA A 32 12.00 28.54 40.61
N CYS A 33 11.92 29.75 41.17
CA CYS A 33 12.74 30.15 42.32
C CYS A 33 11.91 30.98 43.28
N SER A 34 11.77 30.51 44.52
CA SER A 34 11.16 31.30 45.59
C SER A 34 12.13 32.36 46.12
N LYS A 35 11.59 33.43 46.72
CA LYS A 35 12.41 34.45 47.39
C LYS A 35 13.30 33.84 48.49
N GLU A 36 12.82 32.81 49.18
CA GLU A 36 13.58 32.16 50.25
C GLU A 36 14.80 31.41 49.70
N GLU A 37 14.62 30.60 48.65
CA GLU A 37 15.72 29.88 47.97
C GLU A 37 16.72 30.86 47.37
N PHE A 38 16.23 31.96 46.80
CA PHE A 38 17.06 33.04 46.30
C PHE A 38 17.94 33.63 47.39
N CYS A 39 17.36 34.03 48.53
CA CYS A 39 18.12 34.60 49.65
C CYS A 39 19.15 33.62 50.22
N LYS A 40 18.83 32.31 50.25
CA LYS A 40 19.75 31.24 50.68
C LYS A 40 20.96 31.11 49.76
N ALA A 41 20.85 31.43 48.47
CA ALA A 41 21.95 31.41 47.53
C ALA A 41 22.97 32.56 47.76
N PHE A 42 22.58 33.63 48.46
CA PHE A 42 23.41 34.80 48.72
C PHE A 42 23.63 35.04 50.23
N PRO A 43 24.21 34.09 50.99
CA PRO A 43 24.29 34.20 52.45
C PRO A 43 25.18 35.33 52.95
N LYS A 44 26.14 35.79 52.14
CA LYS A 44 27.08 36.88 52.47
C LYS A 44 26.49 38.28 52.31
N PHE A 45 25.35 38.39 51.65
CA PHE A 45 24.70 39.67 51.34
C PHE A 45 23.80 40.08 52.51
N THR A 46 23.70 41.38 52.75
CA THR A 46 22.72 41.97 53.67
C THR A 46 21.32 41.88 53.09
N ASP A 47 20.30 41.99 53.94
CA ASP A 47 18.90 41.89 53.49
C ASP A 47 18.51 42.95 52.43
N PRO A 48 18.95 44.23 52.53
CA PRO A 48 18.70 45.21 51.47
C PRO A 48 19.35 44.85 50.13
N GLU A 49 20.56 44.28 50.15
CA GLU A 49 21.25 43.85 48.92
C GLU A 49 20.55 42.64 48.29
N LYS A 50 20.11 41.68 49.11
CA LYS A 50 19.30 40.53 48.65
C LYS A 50 17.99 40.97 48.02
N ASP A 51 17.29 41.93 48.63
CA ASP A 51 16.04 42.46 48.09
C ASP A 51 16.26 43.18 46.75
N GLY A 52 17.33 43.98 46.65
CA GLY A 52 17.71 44.64 45.39
C GLY A 52 18.04 43.62 44.29
N LEU A 53 18.80 42.58 44.61
CA LEU A 53 19.17 41.53 43.67
C LEU A 53 17.97 40.66 43.26
N HIS A 54 17.06 40.38 44.18
CA HIS A 54 15.82 39.66 43.90
C HIS A 54 14.90 40.45 42.96
N ARG A 55 14.85 41.79 43.12
CA ARG A 55 14.12 42.65 42.18
C ARG A 55 14.69 42.57 40.76
N LEU A 56 16.02 42.63 40.63
CA LEU A 56 16.70 42.46 39.34
C LEU A 56 16.45 41.07 38.74
N PHE A 57 16.46 40.02 39.57
CA PHE A 57 16.14 38.67 39.15
C PHE A 57 14.73 38.55 38.56
N ILE A 58 13.71 39.12 39.22
CA ILE A 58 12.35 39.15 38.70
C ILE A 58 12.29 39.86 37.36
N GLU A 59 12.99 40.99 37.22
CA GLU A 59 13.02 41.78 35.98
C GLU A 59 13.64 40.98 34.83
N VAL A 60 14.78 40.32 35.08
CA VAL A 60 15.45 39.44 34.09
C VAL A 60 14.54 38.28 33.70
N ILE A 61 13.94 37.59 34.66
CA ILE A 61 13.07 36.44 34.39
C ILE A 61 11.81 36.86 33.62
N SER A 62 11.22 38.01 33.94
CA SER A 62 10.05 38.54 33.24
C SER A 62 10.39 38.94 31.81
N SER A 63 11.53 39.61 31.60
CA SER A 63 12.03 39.97 30.27
C SER A 63 12.36 38.74 29.42
N LEU A 64 13.00 37.73 30.01
CA LEU A 64 13.30 36.47 29.35
C LEU A 64 12.01 35.72 28.95
N HIS A 65 11.01 35.67 29.84
CA HIS A 65 9.71 35.07 29.54
C HIS A 65 9.06 35.73 28.32
N GLY A 66 8.96 37.07 28.30
CA GLY A 66 8.38 37.80 27.17
C GLY A 66 9.15 37.57 25.87
N ASN A 67 10.49 37.65 25.92
CA ASN A 67 11.34 37.42 24.75
C ASN A 67 11.17 36.00 24.17
N ILE A 68 11.01 34.98 25.03
CA ILE A 68 10.75 33.61 24.58
C ILE A 68 9.36 33.50 23.93
N GLU A 69 8.33 34.15 24.47
CA GLU A 69 7.00 34.20 23.85
C GLU A 69 7.03 34.86 22.46
N ASP A 70 7.71 36.00 22.33
CA ASP A 70 7.83 36.72 21.07
C ASP A 70 8.59 35.90 20.01
N GLN A 71 9.70 35.26 20.40
CA GLN A 71 10.44 34.37 19.51
C GLN A 71 9.63 33.16 19.07
N PHE A 72 8.86 32.56 19.98
CA PHE A 72 7.99 31.45 19.64
C PHE A 72 6.89 31.86 18.65
N GLU A 73 6.26 33.01 18.85
CA GLU A 73 5.26 33.53 17.91
C GLU A 73 5.88 33.82 16.55
N SER A 74 7.06 34.46 16.52
CA SER A 74 7.79 34.70 15.27
C SER A 74 8.14 33.40 14.53
N LEU A 75 8.58 32.38 15.25
CA LEU A 75 8.89 31.07 14.67
C LEU A 75 7.63 30.39 14.13
N CYS A 76 6.50 30.49 14.83
CA CYS A 76 5.22 29.95 14.34
C CYS A 76 4.76 30.62 13.04
N LEU A 77 4.99 31.93 12.90
CA LEU A 77 4.69 32.67 11.68
C LEU A 77 5.64 32.29 10.54
N GLU A 78 6.96 32.26 10.80
CA GLU A 78 7.98 31.90 9.82
C GLU A 78 7.77 30.49 9.26
N THR A 79 7.51 29.52 10.13
CA THR A 79 7.30 28.12 9.75
C THR A 79 5.89 27.83 9.25
N GLN A 80 4.98 28.81 9.31
CA GLN A 80 3.56 28.65 9.02
C GLN A 80 2.89 27.53 9.83
N ALA A 81 3.40 27.23 11.03
CA ALA A 81 2.95 26.12 11.87
C ALA A 81 1.44 26.18 12.13
N GLY A 82 0.89 27.38 12.36
CA GLY A 82 -0.55 27.58 12.53
C GLY A 82 -1.35 27.13 11.31
N THR A 83 -0.98 27.62 10.12
CA THR A 83 -1.63 27.26 8.86
C THR A 83 -1.57 25.77 8.60
N ILE A 84 -0.41 25.15 8.81
CA ILE A 84 -0.22 23.70 8.61
C ILE A 84 -1.13 22.92 9.54
N LEU A 85 -1.16 23.26 10.84
CA LEU A 85 -2.00 22.58 11.82
C LEU A 85 -3.49 22.73 11.51
N ASP A 86 -3.93 23.92 11.10
CA ASP A 86 -5.31 24.17 10.67
C ASP A 86 -5.66 23.31 9.43
N THR A 87 -4.74 23.22 8.46
CA THR A 87 -4.93 22.37 7.28
C THR A 87 -4.98 20.88 7.65
N VAL A 88 -4.12 20.40 8.54
CA VAL A 88 -4.16 18.99 8.98
C VAL A 88 -5.47 18.72 9.72
N GLU A 89 -5.98 19.67 10.50
CA GLU A 89 -7.26 19.54 11.20
C GLU A 89 -8.41 19.39 10.21
N GLN A 90 -8.49 20.28 9.22
CA GLN A 90 -9.44 20.18 8.12
C GLN A 90 -9.36 18.83 7.40
N HIS A 91 -8.16 18.34 7.05
CA HIS A 91 -8.02 17.04 6.37
C HIS A 91 -8.50 15.86 7.23
N VAL A 92 -8.31 15.93 8.54
CA VAL A 92 -8.78 14.86 9.44
C VAL A 92 -10.30 14.91 9.57
N GLU A 93 -10.91 16.09 9.66
CA GLU A 93 -12.35 16.24 9.65
C GLU A 93 -12.97 15.75 8.33
N GLU A 94 -12.39 16.14 7.20
CA GLU A 94 -12.80 15.67 5.86
C GLU A 94 -12.71 14.14 5.74
N GLN A 95 -11.61 13.53 6.22
CA GLN A 95 -11.46 12.07 6.23
C GLN A 95 -12.47 11.36 7.13
N GLN A 96 -12.87 11.96 8.25
CA GLN A 96 -13.89 11.39 9.13
C GLN A 96 -15.30 11.48 8.54
N LEU A 97 -15.57 12.51 7.72
CA LEU A 97 -16.84 12.72 7.05
C LEU A 97 -16.96 11.95 5.73
N ASP A 98 -15.83 11.59 5.11
CA ASP A 98 -15.81 10.79 3.89
C ASP A 98 -16.19 9.33 4.16
N LEU A 99 -17.49 9.04 4.06
CA LEU A 99 -18.05 7.68 4.11
C LEU A 99 -17.41 6.76 3.06
N LEU A 100 -16.89 7.30 1.94
CA LEU A 100 -16.19 6.53 0.90
C LEU A 100 -14.76 6.14 1.31
N PHE A 101 -14.17 6.77 2.33
CA PHE A 101 -12.86 6.35 2.85
C PHE A 101 -12.98 5.09 3.72
N ALA A 102 -14.05 5.01 4.52
CA ALA A 102 -14.47 3.75 5.14
C ALA A 102 -14.80 2.68 4.07
N GLU A 103 -15.34 3.11 2.92
CA GLU A 103 -15.59 2.23 1.77
C GLU A 103 -14.33 1.94 0.89
N LYS A 104 -13.24 2.70 0.98
CA LYS A 104 -11.95 2.29 0.39
C LYS A 104 -11.27 1.20 1.22
N SER A 105 -11.64 1.09 2.50
CA SER A 105 -11.42 -0.12 3.30
C SER A 105 -12.43 -1.25 2.97
N ASN A 106 -13.25 -1.11 1.92
CA ASN A 106 -14.16 -2.14 1.41
C ASN A 106 -13.46 -3.13 0.46
N ILE A 107 -12.18 -3.44 0.77
CA ILE A 107 -11.59 -4.75 0.42
C ILE A 107 -12.56 -5.87 0.83
N GLY A 108 -13.36 -5.66 1.88
CA GLY A 108 -14.43 -6.54 2.33
C GLY A 108 -15.51 -6.85 1.28
N ALA A 109 -16.07 -5.88 0.55
CA ALA A 109 -17.17 -6.12 -0.40
C ALA A 109 -16.72 -6.43 -1.83
N ILE A 110 -15.50 -6.06 -2.23
CA ILE A 110 -14.96 -6.43 -3.55
C ILE A 110 -14.52 -7.91 -3.56
N ARG A 111 -14.11 -8.45 -2.41
CA ARG A 111 -13.59 -9.80 -2.29
C ARG A 111 -14.61 -10.90 -2.65
N PRO A 112 -15.88 -10.88 -2.19
CA PRO A 112 -16.86 -11.91 -2.52
C PRO A 112 -17.19 -11.95 -4.02
N SER A 113 -17.43 -10.79 -4.64
CA SER A 113 -17.77 -10.71 -6.06
C SER A 113 -16.60 -11.12 -6.96
N LEU A 114 -15.37 -10.69 -6.64
CA LEU A 114 -14.18 -11.10 -7.37
C LEU A 114 -13.89 -12.61 -7.21
N LEU A 115 -14.09 -13.16 -6.00
CA LEU A 115 -13.92 -14.58 -5.74
C LEU A 115 -14.89 -15.42 -6.57
N GLU A 116 -16.16 -14.99 -6.65
CA GLU A 116 -17.19 -15.68 -7.44
C GLU A 116 -16.91 -15.63 -8.94
N VAL A 117 -16.51 -14.46 -9.46
CA VAL A 117 -16.06 -14.31 -10.86
C VAL A 117 -14.87 -15.24 -11.15
N LYS A 118 -13.86 -15.27 -10.27
CA LYS A 118 -12.68 -16.14 -10.46
C LYS A 118 -13.02 -17.62 -10.37
N LYS A 119 -13.95 -18.02 -9.50
CA LYS A 119 -14.43 -19.40 -9.40
C LYS A 119 -15.14 -19.84 -10.68
N ASN A 120 -16.00 -18.98 -11.22
CA ASN A 120 -16.71 -19.25 -12.47
C ASN A 120 -15.74 -19.36 -13.66
N GLU A 121 -14.73 -18.48 -13.71
CA GLU A 121 -13.69 -18.54 -14.74
C GLU A 121 -12.88 -19.84 -14.67
N ILE A 122 -12.46 -20.26 -13.47
CA ILE A 122 -11.75 -21.54 -13.29
C ILE A 122 -12.63 -22.70 -13.75
N HIS A 123 -13.92 -22.70 -13.41
CA HIS A 123 -14.84 -23.77 -13.81
C HIS A 123 -15.01 -23.82 -15.33
N TYR A 124 -15.15 -22.66 -15.99
CA TYR A 124 -15.24 -22.57 -17.44
C TYR A 124 -13.97 -23.09 -18.14
N LEU A 125 -12.79 -22.62 -17.70
CA LEU A 125 -11.50 -23.06 -18.26
C LEU A 125 -11.26 -24.55 -18.04
N THR A 126 -11.65 -25.10 -16.88
CA THR A 126 -11.58 -26.53 -16.61
C THR A 126 -12.43 -27.32 -17.62
N GLY A 127 -13.65 -26.87 -17.88
CA GLY A 127 -14.54 -27.53 -18.85
C GLY A 127 -14.05 -27.45 -20.31
N ILE A 128 -13.34 -26.37 -20.68
CA ILE A 128 -12.67 -26.31 -21.98
C ILE A 128 -11.50 -27.29 -22.05
N LEU A 129 -10.70 -27.36 -20.98
CA LEU A 129 -9.53 -28.23 -20.92
C LEU A 129 -9.93 -29.71 -21.03
N GLU A 130 -10.96 -30.14 -20.31
CA GLU A 130 -11.49 -31.51 -20.40
C GLU A 130 -11.91 -31.86 -21.83
N LYS A 131 -12.64 -30.96 -22.52
CA LYS A 131 -13.05 -31.18 -23.91
C LYS A 131 -11.85 -31.29 -24.85
N ALA A 132 -10.84 -30.46 -24.66
CA ALA A 132 -9.61 -30.50 -25.45
C ALA A 132 -8.84 -31.81 -25.21
N GLU A 133 -8.76 -32.27 -23.96
CA GLU A 133 -8.15 -33.56 -23.63
C GLU A 133 -8.87 -34.74 -24.27
N ASP A 134 -10.21 -34.76 -24.24
CA ASP A 134 -11.01 -35.83 -24.85
C ASP A 134 -10.83 -35.90 -26.37
N GLN A 135 -10.81 -34.73 -27.03
CA GLN A 135 -10.50 -34.65 -28.45
C GLN A 135 -9.09 -35.17 -28.75
N ASN A 136 -8.12 -34.86 -27.89
CA ASN A 136 -6.75 -35.31 -28.07
C ASN A 136 -6.60 -36.84 -27.87
N ARG A 137 -7.33 -37.42 -26.91
CA ARG A 137 -7.41 -38.89 -26.72
C ARG A 137 -8.04 -39.57 -27.93
N LEU A 138 -9.13 -39.02 -28.47
CA LEU A 138 -9.79 -39.55 -29.67
C LEU A 138 -8.85 -39.52 -30.87
N MET A 139 -8.16 -38.39 -31.09
CA MET A 139 -7.24 -38.23 -32.21
C MET A 139 -6.03 -39.16 -32.09
N SER A 140 -5.48 -39.32 -30.89
CA SER A 140 -4.40 -40.28 -30.61
C SER A 140 -4.85 -41.72 -30.91
N SER A 141 -6.05 -42.09 -30.48
CA SER A 141 -6.62 -43.42 -30.74
C SER A 141 -6.80 -43.68 -32.25
N HIS A 142 -7.21 -42.66 -33.00
CA HIS A 142 -7.35 -42.75 -34.45
C HIS A 142 -5.98 -42.88 -35.15
N LEU A 143 -4.96 -42.15 -34.69
CA LEU A 143 -3.59 -42.28 -35.19
C LEU A 143 -3.03 -43.69 -34.95
N ASP A 144 -3.26 -44.27 -33.77
CA ASP A 144 -2.82 -45.63 -33.45
C ASP A 144 -3.50 -46.67 -34.35
N LEU A 145 -4.81 -46.52 -34.61
CA LEU A 145 -5.54 -47.40 -35.52
C LEU A 145 -4.99 -47.31 -36.96
N LEU A 146 -4.75 -46.10 -37.45
CA LEU A 146 -4.17 -45.89 -38.79
C LEU A 146 -2.75 -46.46 -38.88
N LYS A 147 -1.95 -46.31 -37.83
CA LYS A 147 -0.60 -46.88 -37.76
C LYS A 147 -0.63 -48.41 -37.82
N LYS A 148 -1.55 -49.04 -37.09
CA LYS A 148 -1.76 -50.50 -37.13
C LYS A 148 -2.21 -50.98 -38.51
N LYS A 149 -3.21 -50.33 -39.11
CA LYS A 149 -3.67 -50.65 -40.47
C LYS A 149 -2.55 -50.53 -41.51
N LYS A 150 -1.70 -49.50 -41.40
CA LYS A 150 -0.53 -49.34 -42.28
C LYS A 150 0.46 -50.50 -42.13
N GLN A 151 0.67 -50.97 -40.90
CA GLN A 151 1.54 -52.12 -40.63
C GLN A 151 0.96 -53.43 -41.19
N ASP A 152 -0.36 -53.63 -41.09
CA ASP A 152 -1.06 -54.79 -41.65
C ASP A 152 -1.02 -54.80 -43.20
N VAL A 153 -1.19 -53.64 -43.84
CA VAL A 153 -1.09 -53.50 -45.31
C VAL A 153 0.34 -53.73 -45.81
N SER A 154 1.35 -53.33 -45.03
CA SER A 154 2.76 -53.67 -45.33
C SER A 154 3.01 -55.18 -45.28
N GLY A 155 2.31 -55.92 -44.42
CA GLY A 155 2.37 -57.39 -44.38
C GLY A 155 1.72 -58.05 -45.60
N VAL A 156 0.67 -57.45 -46.16
CA VAL A 156 0.03 -57.95 -47.40
C VAL A 156 0.92 -57.70 -48.62
N ALA A 157 1.65 -56.58 -48.66
CA ALA A 157 2.61 -56.30 -49.73
C ALA A 157 3.70 -57.38 -49.83
N ASP A 158 4.23 -57.85 -48.69
CA ASP A 158 5.24 -58.92 -48.64
C ASP A 158 4.70 -60.26 -49.19
N VAL A 159 3.43 -60.59 -48.90
CA VAL A 159 2.77 -61.79 -49.45
C VAL A 159 2.53 -61.68 -50.95
N VAL A 160 2.14 -60.50 -51.43
CA VAL A 160 1.92 -60.23 -52.85
C VAL A 160 3.23 -60.29 -53.63
N ASP A 161 4.31 -59.73 -53.08
CA ASP A 161 5.64 -59.81 -53.68
C ASP A 161 6.11 -61.27 -53.78
N LYS A 162 5.85 -62.07 -52.75
CA LYS A 162 6.15 -63.51 -52.76
C LYS A 162 5.34 -64.28 -53.82
N LEU A 163 4.06 -63.96 -53.97
CA LEU A 163 3.20 -64.55 -55.01
C LEU A 163 3.68 -64.19 -56.42
N TRP A 164 4.09 -62.94 -56.64
CA TRP A 164 4.68 -62.50 -57.91
C TRP A 164 6.01 -63.19 -58.21
N MET A 165 6.83 -63.46 -57.18
CA MET A 165 8.03 -64.28 -57.35
C MET A 165 7.66 -65.72 -57.76
N ASP A 166 6.69 -66.34 -57.09
CA ASP A 166 6.23 -67.70 -57.40
C ASP A 166 5.70 -67.82 -58.84
N ILE A 167 4.83 -66.90 -59.29
CA ILE A 167 4.31 -66.87 -60.67
C ILE A 167 5.45 -66.73 -61.69
N ARG A 168 6.43 -65.87 -61.42
CA ARG A 168 7.58 -65.67 -62.31
C ARG A 168 8.44 -66.92 -62.43
N SER A 169 8.59 -67.72 -61.37
CA SER A 169 9.27 -69.02 -61.44
C SER A 169 8.51 -70.05 -62.28
N TYR A 170 7.17 -70.04 -62.30
CA TYR A 170 6.37 -70.92 -63.16
C TYR A 170 6.45 -70.54 -64.64
N GLU A 171 6.49 -69.24 -64.98
CA GLU A 171 6.68 -68.79 -66.38
C GLU A 171 8.06 -69.14 -66.94
N ILE A 172 9.11 -69.15 -66.10
CA ILE A 172 10.46 -69.56 -66.50
C ILE A 172 10.54 -71.09 -66.69
N GLY A 173 9.79 -71.88 -65.92
CA GLY A 173 9.74 -73.34 -66.05
C GLY A 173 9.10 -73.84 -67.35
N ASN A 174 8.14 -73.10 -67.92
CA ASN A 174 7.45 -73.49 -69.16
C ASN A 174 8.19 -73.08 -70.44
N ASN A 175 9.29 -72.31 -70.35
CA ASN A 175 10.08 -71.86 -71.51
C ASN A 175 11.39 -72.66 -71.71
N THR A 176 11.57 -73.78 -71.00
CA THR A 176 12.74 -74.67 -71.12
C THR A 176 12.38 -76.13 -71.43
N GLY A 177 11.18 -76.39 -71.92
CA GLY A 177 10.72 -77.71 -72.37
C GLY A 177 10.41 -77.77 -73.86
N SER A 178 11.42 -77.64 -74.72
CA SER A 178 11.46 -78.25 -76.05
C SER A 178 12.87 -78.66 -76.41
#